data_AF-A0A8T5QBL5-F1
#
_entry.id   AF-A0A8T5QBL5-F1
#
_cell.length_a   1.000
_cell.length_b   1.000
_cell.length_c   1.000
_cell.angle_alpha   90.00
_cell.angle_beta   90.00
_cell.angle_gamma   90.00
#
_symmetry.space_group_name_H-M   'P 1'
#
loop_
_entity.id
_entity.type
_entity.pdbx_description
1 polymer ?
#
loop_
_entity_poly.entity_id
_entity_poly.type
_entity_poly.pdbx_seq_one_letter_code
_entity_poly.pdbx_strand_id
1 'polypeptide(L)'
;MNKIASIFYLMKQNIPTSDFYIIQKNNIEEQIMNNFYQTNLGWVVRCGRHPDSKDKPERGLPWNVCLSIEEIIDAVKAFYRDIPAEHYVFIHPQREMIKSGNLLIDGDKCIIEAVTGWPEGLSHGKESPQAVYFFETPSLFVEPKKTEGNENLLTPEEWYTLGKNIERKMNYSKLSLINPVIIEFSINNYGNVSAHDVQV
;
A
#
# COMPACT_ATOMS: atom_id res chain seq x y z
N MET A 1 6.35 -6.65 -8.67
CA MET A 1 7.54 -5.97 -8.09
C MET A 1 7.74 -6.48 -6.64
N ASN A 2 8.83 -6.20 -5.88
CA ASN A 2 8.80 -6.47 -4.43
C ASN A 2 8.18 -5.23 -3.78
N LYS A 3 7.49 -5.39 -2.65
CA LYS A 3 6.68 -4.28 -2.10
C LYS A 3 7.56 -3.07 -1.75
N ILE A 4 8.81 -3.30 -1.34
CA ILE A 4 9.76 -2.22 -1.08
C ILE A 4 10.14 -1.46 -2.35
N ALA A 5 10.58 -2.13 -3.44
CA ALA A 5 10.88 -1.42 -4.69
C ALA A 5 9.65 -0.70 -5.25
N SER A 6 8.49 -1.26 -4.99
CA SER A 6 7.21 -0.71 -5.37
C SER A 6 6.89 0.60 -4.65
N ILE A 7 7.00 0.62 -3.32
CA ILE A 7 6.85 1.84 -2.52
C ILE A 7 7.89 2.90 -2.92
N PHE A 8 9.15 2.52 -3.16
CA PHE A 8 10.17 3.47 -3.62
C PHE A 8 9.90 3.99 -5.04
N TYR A 9 9.44 3.13 -5.94
CA TYR A 9 9.04 3.52 -7.28
C TYR A 9 7.90 4.55 -7.20
N LEU A 10 6.87 4.27 -6.41
CA LEU A 10 5.77 5.18 -6.14
C LEU A 10 6.26 6.55 -5.63
N MET A 11 7.15 6.57 -4.63
CA MET A 11 7.71 7.82 -4.13
C MET A 11 8.48 8.60 -5.19
N LYS A 12 9.30 7.93 -6.03
CA LYS A 12 10.02 8.58 -7.14
C LYS A 12 9.06 9.22 -8.14
N GLN A 13 7.84 8.68 -8.27
CA GLN A 13 6.76 9.24 -9.09
C GLN A 13 5.93 10.31 -8.35
N ASN A 14 6.32 10.72 -7.14
CA ASN A 14 5.55 11.62 -6.24
C ASN A 14 4.17 11.08 -5.85
N ILE A 15 3.99 9.76 -5.85
CA ILE A 15 2.78 9.12 -5.38
C ILE A 15 2.80 9.05 -3.84
N PRO A 16 1.73 9.46 -3.13
CA PRO A 16 1.63 9.32 -1.68
C PRO A 16 1.60 7.86 -1.23
N THR A 17 2.66 7.45 -0.55
CA THR A 17 2.75 6.16 0.14
C THR A 17 2.41 6.31 1.62
N SER A 18 2.23 5.20 2.33
CA SER A 18 2.24 5.23 3.80
C SER A 18 3.55 5.85 4.32
N ASP A 19 3.51 6.58 5.43
CA ASP A 19 4.74 7.06 6.07
C ASP A 19 5.55 5.86 6.53
N PHE A 20 6.84 5.85 6.26
CA PHE A 20 7.66 4.72 6.63
C PHE A 20 9.07 5.11 7.02
N TYR A 21 9.68 4.22 7.77
CA TYR A 21 11.06 4.27 8.18
C TYR A 21 11.80 3.08 7.60
N ILE A 22 13.01 3.34 7.14
CA ILE A 22 13.91 2.31 6.65
C ILE A 22 15.08 2.22 7.60
N ILE A 23 15.28 1.03 8.14
CA ILE A 23 16.37 0.75 9.05
C ILE A 23 17.33 -0.20 8.35
N GLN A 24 18.59 0.20 8.30
CA GLN A 24 19.71 -0.67 7.91
C GLN A 24 20.18 -1.48 9.12
N LYS A 25 20.73 -2.67 8.87
CA LYS A 25 21.14 -3.66 9.90
C LYS A 25 22.11 -3.15 10.98
N ASN A 26 22.75 -2.02 10.80
CA ASN A 26 23.72 -1.51 11.77
C ASN A 26 23.01 -0.61 12.80
N ASN A 27 23.24 -0.82 14.10
CA ASN A 27 22.69 0.00 15.20
C ASN A 27 21.14 0.08 15.25
N ILE A 28 20.46 -1.04 15.01
CA ILE A 28 19.00 -1.14 14.93
C ILE A 28 18.29 -0.69 16.20
N GLU A 29 18.72 -1.17 17.37
CA GLU A 29 18.03 -0.88 18.63
C GLU A 29 18.03 0.62 18.92
N GLU A 30 19.19 1.28 18.79
CA GLU A 30 19.31 2.73 18.96
C GLU A 30 18.45 3.49 17.93
N GLN A 31 18.45 3.06 16.67
CA GLN A 31 17.59 3.67 15.64
C GLN A 31 16.10 3.50 15.96
N ILE A 32 15.67 2.33 16.45
CA ILE A 32 14.26 2.11 16.81
C ILE A 32 13.89 2.94 18.04
N MET A 33 14.72 2.94 19.08
CA MET A 33 14.45 3.68 20.30
C MET A 33 14.36 5.19 20.06
N ASN A 34 15.14 5.73 19.12
CA ASN A 34 15.18 7.17 18.84
C ASN A 34 14.09 7.65 17.86
N ASN A 35 13.53 6.77 17.03
CA ASN A 35 12.61 7.16 15.96
C ASN A 35 11.16 6.71 16.17
N PHE A 36 10.89 5.83 17.13
CA PHE A 36 9.58 5.23 17.32
C PHE A 36 9.03 5.50 18.71
N TYR A 37 7.71 5.61 18.79
CA TYR A 37 6.97 5.87 20.02
C TYR A 37 5.78 4.93 20.09
N GLN A 38 5.26 4.69 21.30
CA GLN A 38 4.08 3.84 21.46
C GLN A 38 2.86 4.47 20.78
N THR A 39 2.14 3.68 19.99
CA THR A 39 0.90 4.11 19.33
C THR A 39 -0.22 3.12 19.68
N ASN A 40 -1.47 3.60 19.72
CA ASN A 40 -2.62 2.74 20.05
C ASN A 40 -2.92 1.69 18.98
N LEU A 41 -2.49 1.93 17.74
CA LEU A 41 -2.68 0.99 16.63
C LEU A 41 -1.46 0.09 16.42
N GLY A 42 -0.30 0.46 16.98
CA GLY A 42 0.97 -0.24 16.78
C GLY A 42 1.72 0.18 15.51
N TRP A 43 2.79 -0.56 15.27
CA TRP A 43 3.69 -0.43 14.14
C TRP A 43 3.70 -1.72 13.34
N VAL A 44 3.64 -1.58 12.03
CA VAL A 44 3.76 -2.70 11.12
C VAL A 44 5.21 -2.84 10.69
N VAL A 45 5.80 -4.00 10.95
CA VAL A 45 7.20 -4.29 10.60
C VAL A 45 7.25 -5.26 9.43
N ARG A 46 7.97 -4.86 8.37
CA ARG A 46 8.30 -5.65 7.18
C ARG A 46 9.81 -5.70 6.99
N CYS A 47 10.27 -6.62 6.15
CA CYS A 47 11.60 -6.50 5.56
C CYS A 47 11.64 -7.10 4.17
N GLY A 48 12.62 -6.65 3.42
CA GLY A 48 12.81 -7.03 2.02
C GLY A 48 14.17 -6.58 1.51
N ARG A 49 14.45 -6.89 0.25
CA ARG A 49 15.70 -6.47 -0.40
C ARG A 49 15.66 -5.01 -0.80
N HIS A 50 16.86 -4.44 -1.02
CA HIS A 50 17.01 -3.12 -1.63
C HIS A 50 16.10 -2.99 -2.87
N PRO A 51 15.45 -1.83 -3.09
CA PRO A 51 14.64 -1.56 -4.27
C PRO A 51 15.27 -1.96 -5.61
N ASP A 52 16.60 -1.82 -5.72
CA ASP A 52 17.34 -2.07 -6.96
C ASP A 52 17.84 -3.52 -7.10
N SER A 53 17.49 -4.42 -6.17
CA SER A 53 17.83 -5.85 -6.28
C SER A 53 17.05 -6.54 -7.41
N LYS A 54 17.76 -7.18 -8.34
CA LYS A 54 17.18 -7.88 -9.50
C LYS A 54 16.58 -9.26 -9.17
N ASP A 55 17.00 -9.90 -8.08
CA ASP A 55 16.45 -11.18 -7.62
C ASP A 55 15.17 -10.94 -6.80
N LYS A 56 14.03 -11.54 -7.20
CA LYS A 56 12.80 -11.64 -6.38
C LYS A 56 12.44 -13.12 -6.24
N PRO A 57 12.11 -13.59 -5.03
CA PRO A 57 10.88 -13.17 -4.34
C PRO A 57 11.10 -12.65 -2.91
N GLU A 58 10.41 -11.57 -2.57
CA GLU A 58 9.95 -11.40 -1.19
C GLU A 58 9.00 -12.57 -0.92
N ARG A 59 9.37 -13.49 -0.02
CA ARG A 59 8.31 -14.25 0.67
C ARG A 59 7.67 -13.26 1.62
N GLY A 60 6.38 -12.97 1.41
CA GLY A 60 5.62 -12.03 2.22
C GLY A 60 5.77 -12.39 3.69
N LEU A 61 6.55 -11.60 4.41
CA LEU A 61 6.68 -11.72 5.84
C LEU A 61 5.40 -11.18 6.49
N PRO A 62 4.94 -11.80 7.58
CA PRO A 62 3.63 -11.52 8.15
C PRO A 62 3.50 -10.05 8.53
N TRP A 63 2.29 -9.50 8.37
CA TRP A 63 1.81 -8.25 9.00
C TRP A 63 1.90 -8.34 10.52
N ASN A 64 3.13 -8.28 11.04
CA ASN A 64 3.39 -8.21 12.45
C ASN A 64 3.10 -6.80 12.91
N VAL A 65 2.02 -6.69 13.67
CA VAL A 65 1.66 -5.51 14.43
C VAL A 65 2.41 -5.57 15.75
N CYS A 66 3.28 -4.59 15.97
CA CYS A 66 4.04 -4.40 17.19
C CYS A 66 3.44 -3.22 17.96
N LEU A 67 2.92 -3.49 19.15
CA LEU A 67 2.29 -2.51 20.03
C LEU A 67 3.30 -1.80 20.95
N SER A 68 4.52 -2.35 21.09
CA SER A 68 5.62 -1.76 21.86
C SER A 68 6.93 -1.68 21.08
N ILE A 69 7.87 -0.88 21.58
CA ILE A 69 9.23 -0.74 21.02
C ILE A 69 9.97 -2.08 21.08
N GLU A 70 9.83 -2.81 22.19
CA GLU A 70 10.44 -4.12 22.40
C GLU A 70 9.94 -5.14 21.37
N GLU A 71 8.63 -5.15 21.08
CA GLU A 71 8.05 -6.02 20.05
C GLU A 71 8.59 -5.69 18.65
N ILE A 72 8.80 -4.40 18.34
CA ILE A 72 9.45 -3.99 17.09
C ILE A 72 10.87 -4.55 17.05
N ILE A 73 11.67 -4.34 18.10
CA ILE A 73 13.05 -4.83 18.18
C ILE A 73 13.10 -6.35 18.00
N ASP A 74 12.23 -7.09 18.67
CA ASP A 74 12.19 -8.55 18.60
C ASP A 74 11.76 -9.05 17.22
N ALA A 75 10.74 -8.45 16.61
CA ALA A 75 10.32 -8.77 15.24
C ALA A 75 11.46 -8.51 14.25
N VAL A 76 12.12 -7.37 14.39
CA VAL A 76 13.25 -6.98 13.56
C VAL A 76 14.44 -7.94 13.73
N LYS A 77 14.79 -8.31 14.96
CA LYS A 77 15.83 -9.31 15.26
C LYS A 77 15.50 -10.69 14.70
N ALA A 78 14.23 -11.11 14.76
CA ALA A 78 13.79 -12.38 14.19
C ALA A 78 14.03 -12.41 12.67
N PHE A 79 13.72 -11.32 11.97
CA PHE A 79 14.02 -11.18 10.55
C PHE A 79 15.53 -11.25 10.25
N TYR A 80 16.39 -10.71 11.11
CA TYR A 80 17.84 -10.72 10.88
C TYR A 80 18.52 -12.09 10.95
N ARG A 81 17.91 -13.08 11.62
CA ARG A 81 18.44 -14.44 11.66
C ARG A 81 18.35 -15.11 10.29
N ASP A 82 17.29 -14.80 9.55
CA ASP A 82 16.92 -15.52 8.32
C ASP A 82 17.15 -14.71 7.04
N ILE A 83 17.59 -13.45 7.17
CA ILE A 83 17.68 -12.50 6.07
C ILE A 83 19.11 -11.92 5.95
N PRO A 84 19.73 -12.00 4.74
CA PRO A 84 21.07 -11.47 4.46
C PRO A 84 21.27 -9.98 4.81
N ALA A 85 22.53 -9.58 5.04
CA ALA A 85 22.88 -8.24 5.55
C ALA A 85 22.48 -7.07 4.64
N GLU A 86 22.31 -7.32 3.33
CA GLU A 86 21.90 -6.36 2.31
C GLU A 86 20.39 -6.05 2.29
N HIS A 87 19.63 -6.55 3.27
CA HIS A 87 18.18 -6.32 3.36
C HIS A 87 17.86 -5.14 4.27
N TYR A 88 16.70 -4.55 3.99
CA TYR A 88 16.17 -3.37 4.66
C TYR A 88 14.94 -3.77 5.46
N VAL A 89 14.85 -3.23 6.66
CA VAL A 89 13.65 -3.31 7.48
C VAL A 89 12.82 -2.07 7.21
N PHE A 90 11.54 -2.29 6.91
CA PHE A 90 10.56 -1.25 6.66
C PHE A 90 9.57 -1.24 7.80
N ILE A 91 9.39 -0.08 8.42
CA ILE A 91 8.48 0.07 9.55
C ILE A 91 7.55 1.24 9.25
N HIS A 92 6.25 1.02 9.39
CA HIS A 92 5.25 2.06 9.20
C HIS A 92 4.20 1.99 10.30
N PRO A 93 3.57 3.12 10.68
CA PRO A 93 2.50 3.06 11.66
C PRO A 93 1.36 2.22 11.11
N GLN A 94 0.75 1.40 11.97
CA GLN A 94 -0.55 0.84 11.65
C GLN A 94 -1.55 1.98 11.56
N ARG A 95 -2.34 1.98 10.50
CA ARG A 95 -3.36 2.98 10.25
C ARG A 95 -4.72 2.32 10.38
N GLU A 96 -5.67 3.08 10.93
CA GLU A 96 -7.07 2.69 10.91
C GLU A 96 -7.53 2.85 9.45
N MET A 97 -7.81 1.72 8.82
CA MET A 97 -8.26 1.67 7.43
C MET A 97 -9.74 1.30 7.44
N ILE A 98 -10.56 2.21 6.96
CA ILE A 98 -11.99 1.93 6.78
C ILE A 98 -12.23 1.20 5.46
N LYS A 99 -11.43 1.53 4.44
CA LYS A 99 -11.64 1.06 3.07
C LYS A 99 -10.28 0.85 2.40
N SER A 100 -10.21 -0.11 1.50
CA SER A 100 -9.01 -0.40 0.72
C SER A 100 -9.38 -0.99 -0.63
N GLY A 101 -8.39 -1.19 -1.49
CA GLY A 101 -8.68 -1.67 -2.82
C GLY A 101 -7.46 -1.78 -3.73
N ASN A 102 -7.76 -2.18 -4.96
CA ASN A 102 -6.83 -2.20 -6.07
C ASN A 102 -7.26 -1.17 -7.11
N LEU A 103 -6.30 -0.39 -7.58
CA LEU A 103 -6.43 0.52 -8.71
C LEU A 103 -5.70 -0.10 -9.89
N LEU A 104 -6.43 -0.55 -10.89
CA LEU A 104 -5.87 -1.04 -12.15
C LEU A 104 -5.86 0.12 -13.14
N ILE A 105 -4.71 0.37 -13.76
CA ILE A 105 -4.48 1.43 -14.75
C ILE A 105 -4.04 0.76 -16.04
N ASP A 106 -4.76 1.01 -17.13
CA ASP A 106 -4.45 0.51 -18.47
C ASP A 106 -4.67 1.64 -19.50
N GLY A 107 -3.58 2.33 -19.85
CA GLY A 107 -3.62 3.54 -20.66
C GLY A 107 -4.46 4.63 -20.00
N ASP A 108 -5.50 5.09 -20.72
CA ASP A 108 -6.39 6.18 -20.26
C ASP A 108 -7.53 5.67 -19.37
N LYS A 109 -7.63 4.34 -19.19
CA LYS A 109 -8.69 3.66 -18.44
C LYS A 109 -8.19 3.19 -17.10
N CYS A 110 -9.05 3.32 -16.11
CA CYS A 110 -8.77 2.83 -14.79
C CYS A 110 -9.98 2.08 -14.21
N ILE A 111 -9.67 1.09 -13.38
CA ILE A 111 -10.64 0.30 -12.63
C ILE A 111 -10.25 0.39 -11.17
N ILE A 112 -11.19 0.70 -10.28
CA ILE A 112 -11.00 0.53 -8.85
C ILE A 112 -11.89 -0.61 -8.38
N GLU A 113 -11.24 -1.56 -7.72
CA GLU A 113 -11.86 -2.63 -6.96
C GLU A 113 -11.73 -2.29 -5.48
N ALA A 114 -12.84 -2.20 -4.74
CA ALA A 114 -12.83 -1.74 -3.36
C ALA A 114 -13.51 -2.71 -2.39
N VAL A 115 -12.97 -2.75 -1.17
CA VAL A 115 -13.45 -3.54 -0.03
C VAL A 115 -13.37 -2.74 1.28
N THR A 116 -14.19 -3.08 2.27
CA THR A 116 -14.02 -2.62 3.67
C THR A 116 -12.82 -3.31 4.30
N GLY A 117 -12.05 -2.59 5.12
CA GLY A 117 -10.95 -3.18 5.89
C GLY A 117 -9.67 -3.40 5.06
N TRP A 118 -9.03 -4.56 5.20
CA TRP A 118 -7.68 -4.83 4.69
C TRP A 118 -7.67 -5.27 3.22
N PRO A 119 -6.72 -4.79 2.39
CA PRO A 119 -6.69 -5.08 0.96
C PRO A 119 -6.20 -6.51 0.62
N GLU A 120 -5.59 -7.24 1.55
CA GLU A 120 -4.95 -8.53 1.27
C GLU A 120 -5.91 -9.58 0.70
N GLY A 121 -7.16 -9.62 1.17
CA GLY A 121 -8.16 -10.54 0.64
C GLY A 121 -8.37 -10.34 -0.86
N LEU A 122 -8.46 -9.08 -1.28
CA LEU A 122 -8.64 -8.66 -2.65
C LEU A 122 -7.36 -8.87 -3.49
N SER A 123 -6.21 -8.39 -3.01
CA SER A 123 -4.90 -8.48 -3.69
C SER A 123 -4.45 -9.92 -3.97
N HIS A 124 -4.93 -10.89 -3.20
CA HIS A 124 -4.62 -12.31 -3.38
C HIS A 124 -5.74 -13.12 -4.05
N GLY A 125 -6.81 -12.46 -4.52
CA GLY A 125 -7.96 -13.12 -5.16
C GLY A 125 -8.72 -14.07 -4.21
N LYS A 126 -8.56 -13.89 -2.89
CA LYS A 126 -9.28 -14.67 -1.87
C LYS A 126 -10.67 -14.11 -1.61
N GLU A 127 -10.87 -12.84 -1.92
CA GLU A 127 -12.13 -12.11 -1.78
C GLU A 127 -12.47 -11.43 -3.10
N SER A 128 -13.74 -11.46 -3.47
CA SER A 128 -14.26 -10.65 -4.56
C SER A 128 -14.40 -9.21 -4.10
N PRO A 129 -14.15 -8.22 -4.98
CA PRO A 129 -14.44 -6.83 -4.64
C PRO A 129 -15.91 -6.65 -4.31
N GLN A 130 -16.17 -5.88 -3.25
CA GLN A 130 -17.53 -5.50 -2.87
C GLN A 130 -18.11 -4.50 -3.85
N ALA A 131 -17.25 -3.70 -4.51
CA ALA A 131 -17.68 -2.84 -5.59
C ALA A 131 -16.56 -2.55 -6.59
N VAL A 132 -16.95 -2.38 -7.86
CA VAL A 132 -16.04 -2.13 -8.99
C VAL A 132 -16.45 -0.87 -9.72
N TYR A 133 -15.48 -0.01 -9.99
CA TYR A 133 -15.68 1.33 -10.52
C TYR A 133 -14.73 1.56 -11.66
N PHE A 134 -15.18 2.29 -12.68
CA PHE A 134 -14.40 2.55 -13.87
C PHE A 134 -14.20 4.07 -14.00
N PHE A 135 -13.17 4.50 -14.70
CA PHE A 135 -12.99 5.90 -15.11
C PHE A 135 -12.09 5.99 -16.33
N GLU A 136 -12.31 7.02 -17.15
CA GLU A 136 -11.55 7.29 -18.36
C GLU A 136 -11.06 8.73 -18.30
N THR A 137 -9.75 8.97 -18.41
CA THR A 137 -9.25 10.36 -18.37
C THR A 137 -9.63 11.13 -19.64
N PRO A 138 -9.94 12.44 -19.57
CA PRO A 138 -10.05 13.30 -18.38
C PRO A 138 -11.44 13.25 -17.69
N SER A 139 -12.36 12.45 -18.22
CA SER A 139 -13.75 12.35 -17.77
C SER A 139 -13.91 11.27 -16.71
N LEU A 140 -13.83 11.68 -15.44
CA LEU A 140 -14.12 10.86 -14.24
C LEU A 140 -15.59 10.41 -14.11
N PHE A 141 -16.21 10.01 -15.22
CA PHE A 141 -17.53 9.45 -15.32
C PHE A 141 -17.41 7.99 -15.72
N VAL A 142 -17.50 7.08 -14.75
CA VAL A 142 -18.11 5.78 -15.05
C VAL A 142 -18.97 5.29 -13.89
N GLU A 143 -19.98 4.56 -14.30
CA GLU A 143 -21.03 3.93 -13.53
C GLU A 143 -20.45 2.83 -12.61
N PRO A 144 -20.82 2.80 -11.33
CA PRO A 144 -20.43 1.74 -10.42
C PRO A 144 -21.06 0.41 -10.87
N LYS A 145 -20.25 -0.59 -11.18
CA LYS A 145 -20.76 -1.96 -11.38
C LYS A 145 -20.89 -2.62 -10.02
N LYS A 146 -22.13 -2.86 -9.60
CA LYS A 146 -22.46 -3.60 -8.39
C LYS A 146 -22.14 -5.08 -8.61
N THR A 147 -21.15 -5.60 -7.89
CA THR A 147 -21.02 -7.03 -7.63
C THR A 147 -21.90 -7.39 -6.43
N GLU A 148 -22.52 -8.57 -6.45
CA GLU A 148 -23.65 -8.93 -5.58
C GLU A 148 -23.40 -8.71 -4.08
N GLY A 149 -24.39 -8.12 -3.39
CA GLY A 149 -24.57 -8.34 -1.96
C GLY A 149 -24.19 -7.25 -0.96
N ASN A 150 -23.88 -6.00 -1.33
CA ASN A 150 -23.79 -4.92 -0.33
C ASN A 150 -23.92 -3.49 -0.88
N GLU A 151 -24.20 -2.58 0.06
CA GLU A 151 -24.38 -1.13 -0.08
C GLU A 151 -23.28 -0.45 -0.92
N ASN A 152 -23.56 0.75 -1.45
CA ASN A 152 -22.54 1.56 -2.13
C ASN A 152 -21.37 1.83 -1.15
N LEU A 153 -20.28 1.06 -1.28
CA LEU A 153 -19.13 1.08 -0.36
C LEU A 153 -18.51 2.47 -0.25
N LEU A 154 -18.45 3.19 -1.37
CA LEU A 154 -18.30 4.65 -1.34
C LEU A 154 -19.52 5.30 -1.99
N THR A 155 -19.89 6.45 -1.45
CA THR A 155 -20.85 7.38 -2.04
C THR A 155 -20.30 7.96 -3.35
N PRO A 156 -21.16 8.46 -4.26
CA PRO A 156 -20.71 9.11 -5.49
C PRO A 156 -19.69 10.25 -5.26
N GLU A 157 -19.82 10.99 -4.15
CA GLU A 157 -18.89 12.07 -3.77
C GLU A 157 -17.54 11.51 -3.30
N GLU A 158 -17.55 10.45 -2.48
CA GLU A 158 -16.32 9.75 -2.09
C GLU A 158 -15.63 9.12 -3.31
N TRP A 159 -16.39 8.57 -4.26
CA TRP A 159 -15.88 8.06 -5.53
C TRP A 159 -15.21 9.13 -6.36
N TYR A 160 -15.90 10.24 -6.55
CA TYR A 160 -15.40 11.35 -7.33
C TYR A 160 -14.16 11.97 -6.68
N THR A 161 -14.18 12.12 -5.36
CA THR A 161 -13.05 12.60 -4.56
C THR A 161 -11.89 11.63 -4.58
N LEU A 162 -12.15 10.31 -4.51
CA LEU A 162 -11.14 9.26 -4.58
C LEU A 162 -10.49 9.25 -5.96
N GLY A 163 -11.28 9.19 -7.03
CA GLY A 163 -10.79 9.20 -8.40
C GLY A 163 -10.02 10.48 -8.74
N LYS A 164 -10.48 11.66 -8.28
CA LYS A 164 -9.73 12.92 -8.41
C LYS A 164 -8.49 12.98 -7.54
N ASN A 165 -8.52 12.46 -6.32
CA ASN A 165 -7.36 12.45 -5.44
C ASN A 165 -6.31 11.49 -5.98
N ILE A 166 -6.71 10.31 -6.46
CA ILE A 166 -5.85 9.36 -7.16
C ILE A 166 -5.29 10.03 -8.40
N GLU A 167 -6.10 10.61 -9.30
CA GLU A 167 -5.55 11.28 -10.48
C GLU A 167 -4.61 12.45 -10.11
N ARG A 168 -5.00 13.32 -9.18
CA ARG A 168 -4.17 14.47 -8.76
C ARG A 168 -2.87 14.05 -8.07
N LYS A 169 -2.93 13.03 -7.22
CA LYS A 169 -1.79 12.59 -6.40
C LYS A 169 -0.90 11.61 -7.16
N MET A 170 -1.46 10.79 -8.03
CA MET A 170 -0.73 9.82 -8.84
C MET A 170 -0.28 10.41 -10.16
N ASN A 171 -0.97 11.46 -10.64
CA ASN A 171 -0.71 12.14 -11.91
C ASN A 171 -0.52 11.12 -13.04
N TYR A 172 -1.37 10.08 -13.05
CA TYR A 172 -1.17 8.91 -13.91
C TYR A 172 -1.45 9.22 -15.38
N SER A 173 -2.26 10.24 -15.68
CA SER A 173 -2.38 10.80 -17.03
C SER A 173 -1.04 11.23 -17.66
N LYS A 174 0.01 11.41 -16.83
CA LYS A 174 1.39 11.67 -17.31
C LYS A 174 2.31 10.47 -17.18
N LEU A 175 1.86 9.37 -16.58
CA LEU A 175 2.62 8.12 -16.60
C LEU A 175 2.47 7.55 -18.00
N SER A 176 3.53 7.67 -18.82
CA SER A 176 3.63 6.95 -20.09
C SER A 176 3.84 5.46 -19.81
N LEU A 177 2.76 4.79 -19.38
CA LEU A 177 2.77 3.38 -19.05
C LEU A 177 2.72 2.56 -20.34
N ILE A 178 3.74 1.72 -20.55
CA ILE A 178 3.80 0.77 -21.66
C ILE A 178 2.96 -0.49 -21.33
N ASN A 179 2.74 -0.76 -20.04
CA ASN A 179 2.03 -1.92 -19.52
C ASN A 179 0.97 -1.50 -18.49
N PRO A 180 -0.11 -2.28 -18.33
CA PRO A 180 -1.05 -2.10 -17.22
C PRO A 180 -0.35 -2.15 -15.86
N VAL A 181 -0.86 -1.40 -14.90
CA VAL A 181 -0.33 -1.33 -13.53
C VAL A 181 -1.46 -1.51 -12.52
N ILE A 182 -1.24 -2.33 -11.50
CA ILE A 182 -2.16 -2.49 -10.36
C ILE A 182 -1.53 -1.85 -9.14
N ILE A 183 -2.27 -0.96 -8.47
CA ILE A 183 -1.82 -0.23 -7.30
C ILE A 183 -2.72 -0.59 -6.12
N GLU A 184 -2.13 -1.19 -5.09
CA GLU A 184 -2.82 -1.49 -3.83
C GLU A 184 -2.89 -0.21 -3.00
N PHE A 185 -4.08 0.17 -2.51
CA PHE A 185 -4.27 1.40 -1.74
C PHE A 185 -5.16 1.19 -0.51
N SER A 186 -5.08 2.13 0.43
CA SER A 186 -6.05 2.25 1.53
C SER A 186 -6.51 3.68 1.75
N ILE A 187 -7.63 3.79 2.47
CA ILE A 187 -8.27 5.03 2.86
C ILE A 187 -8.48 4.99 4.38
N ASN A 188 -8.03 6.04 5.06
CA ASN A 188 -8.28 6.22 6.48
C ASN A 188 -9.58 6.99 6.76
N ASN A 189 -9.92 7.13 8.04
CA ASN A 189 -11.14 7.81 8.50
C ASN A 189 -11.26 9.28 8.10
N TYR A 190 -10.18 9.88 7.57
CA TYR A 190 -10.12 11.26 7.09
C TYR A 190 -10.20 11.36 5.56
N GLY A 191 -10.43 10.25 4.84
CA GLY A 191 -10.47 10.22 3.38
C GLY A 191 -9.10 10.30 2.71
N ASN A 192 -8.00 10.17 3.47
CA ASN A 192 -6.65 10.21 2.90
C ASN A 192 -6.28 8.86 2.29
N VAL A 193 -5.96 8.90 0.99
CA VAL A 193 -5.47 7.75 0.21
C VAL A 193 -3.97 7.56 0.42
N SER A 194 -3.54 6.32 0.65
CA SER A 194 -2.15 5.89 0.67
C SER A 194 -1.96 4.67 -0.23
N ALA A 195 -0.96 4.70 -1.12
CA ALA A 195 -0.56 3.55 -1.91
C ALA A 195 0.45 2.67 -1.15
N HIS A 196 0.31 1.36 -1.28
CA HIS A 196 1.10 0.36 -0.55
C HIS A 196 1.88 -0.56 -1.47
N ASP A 197 1.38 -0.81 -2.68
CA ASP A 197 2.04 -1.67 -3.65
C ASP A 197 1.71 -1.30 -5.11
N VAL A 198 2.52 -1.78 -6.05
CA VAL A 198 2.51 -1.58 -7.50
C VAL A 198 2.95 -2.89 -8.13
N GLN A 199 2.06 -3.43 -8.92
CA GLN A 199 2.26 -4.63 -9.72
C GLN A 199 2.18 -4.21 -11.18
N VAL A 200 3.11 -4.72 -11.98
CA VAL A 200 3.19 -4.53 -13.45
C VAL A 200 3.12 -5.92 -14.04
#